data_AF-A0A6N8YPR2-F1
#
_entry.id   AF-A0A6N8YPR2-F1
#
_cell.length_a   1.000
_cell.length_b   1.000
_cell.length_c   1.000
_cell.angle_alpha   90.00
_cell.angle_beta   90.00
_cell.angle_gamma   90.00
#
_symmetry.space_group_name_H-M   'P 1'
#
loop_
_entity.id
_entity.type
_entity.pdbx_description
1 polymer ?
#
loop_
_entity_poly.entity_id
_entity_poly.type
_entity_poly.pdbx_seq_one_letter_code
_entity_poly.pdbx_strand_id
1 'polypeptide(L)'
;MEDAEAWVQSQKDRDPPTNFAIANADEAIGAIGLRLLGDVHRRSAEVGYWLGEPFWGQGVTTHALRALTEHAFATFDLVRLEAFVKEWNPASARVLEKCGFTLEARLRKRVTKDGHTVDQLLYALVREQARSAASGGVR
;
A
#
# COMPACT_ATOMS: atom_id res chain seq x y z
N MET A 1 9.62 20.57 -5.30
CA MET A 1 8.84 20.63 -6.55
C MET A 1 9.52 19.79 -7.61
N GLU A 2 10.84 19.94 -7.79
CA GLU A 2 11.71 19.11 -8.65
C GLU A 2 11.58 17.60 -8.39
N ASP A 3 11.55 17.16 -7.12
CA ASP A 3 11.40 15.74 -6.78
C ASP A 3 10.05 15.12 -7.20
N ALA A 4 8.99 15.93 -7.25
CA ALA A 4 7.66 15.45 -7.62
C ALA A 4 7.55 15.22 -9.13
N GLU A 5 8.11 16.12 -9.94
CA GLU A 5 8.12 16.01 -11.40
C GLU A 5 9.01 14.85 -11.87
N ALA A 6 10.19 14.71 -11.27
CA ALA A 6 11.09 13.58 -11.53
C ALA A 6 10.43 12.24 -11.18
N TRP A 7 9.70 12.16 -10.06
CA TRP A 7 8.94 10.97 -9.69
C TRP A 7 7.84 10.67 -10.72
N VAL A 8 7.00 11.65 -11.06
CA VAL A 8 5.94 11.48 -12.07
C VAL A 8 6.51 11.00 -13.40
N GLN A 9 7.62 11.59 -13.86
CA GLN A 9 8.26 11.19 -15.11
C GLN A 9 8.79 9.76 -15.05
N SER A 10 9.36 9.33 -13.91
CA SER A 10 9.83 7.96 -13.71
C SER A 10 8.73 6.89 -13.73
N GLN A 11 7.46 7.29 -13.58
CA GLN A 11 6.32 6.38 -13.61
C GLN A 11 5.70 6.22 -15.00
N LYS A 12 5.87 7.20 -15.91
CA LYS A 12 5.15 7.25 -17.19
C LYS A 12 5.48 6.09 -18.13
N ASP A 13 6.71 5.57 -18.06
CA ASP A 13 7.20 4.55 -18.98
C ASP A 13 7.22 3.14 -18.37
N ARG A 14 6.63 2.96 -17.17
CA ARG A 14 6.64 1.67 -16.47
C ARG A 14 5.54 0.77 -16.99
N ASP A 15 5.93 -0.34 -17.61
CA ASP A 15 5.03 -1.39 -18.08
C ASP A 15 5.40 -2.75 -17.43
N PRO A 16 4.50 -3.37 -16.65
CA PRO A 16 3.19 -2.86 -16.24
C PRO A 16 3.29 -1.75 -15.18
N PRO A 17 2.29 -0.84 -15.12
CA PRO A 17 2.29 0.28 -14.19
C PRO A 17 2.19 -0.22 -12.74
N THR A 18 2.91 0.46 -11.84
CA THR A 18 2.93 0.10 -10.42
C THR A 18 2.39 1.21 -9.52
N ASN A 19 2.11 2.40 -10.05
CA ASN A 19 1.59 3.54 -9.31
C ASN A 19 0.39 4.11 -10.06
N PHE A 20 -0.65 4.45 -9.29
CA PHE A 20 -1.95 4.87 -9.79
C PHE A 20 -2.44 6.09 -9.02
N ALA A 21 -3.15 6.97 -9.70
CA ALA A 21 -3.95 7.99 -9.04
C ALA A 21 -5.20 7.34 -8.42
N ILE A 22 -5.55 7.75 -7.21
CA ILE A 22 -6.91 7.57 -6.69
C ILE A 22 -7.67 8.82 -7.13
N ALA A 23 -8.72 8.65 -7.92
CA ALA A 23 -9.49 9.77 -8.48
C ALA A 23 -10.98 9.63 -8.21
N ASN A 24 -11.67 10.77 -8.14
CA ASN A 24 -13.12 10.85 -8.30
C ASN A 24 -13.45 11.26 -9.75
N ALA A 25 -14.68 11.69 -10.02
CA ALA A 25 -15.10 12.10 -11.37
C ALA A 25 -14.36 13.34 -11.89
N ASP A 26 -13.87 14.19 -10.98
CA ASP A 26 -13.42 15.55 -11.29
C ASP A 26 -11.90 15.71 -11.14
N GLU A 27 -11.27 14.97 -10.21
CA GLU A 27 -9.88 15.17 -9.84
C GLU A 27 -9.19 13.93 -9.24
N ALA A 28 -7.85 13.98 -9.21
CA ALA A 28 -7.02 13.06 -8.43
C ALA A 28 -7.02 13.48 -6.96
N ILE A 29 -7.51 12.59 -6.10
CA ILE A 29 -7.70 12.82 -4.66
C ILE A 29 -6.67 12.09 -3.79
N GLY A 30 -5.77 11.32 -4.41
CA GLY A 30 -4.74 10.56 -3.73
C GLY A 30 -3.88 9.76 -4.70
N ALA A 31 -3.00 8.93 -4.15
CA ALA A 31 -2.20 8.00 -4.92
C ALA A 31 -2.05 6.68 -4.17
N ILE A 32 -1.87 5.62 -4.94
CA ILE A 32 -1.60 4.27 -4.45
C ILE A 32 -0.64 3.57 -5.39
N GLY A 33 0.23 2.73 -4.84
CA GLY A 33 1.11 1.94 -5.68
C GLY A 33 1.92 0.93 -4.92
N LEU A 34 2.74 0.23 -5.69
CA LEU A 34 3.66 -0.77 -5.21
C LEU A 34 5.07 -0.49 -5.73
N ARG A 35 6.05 -0.81 -4.89
CA ARG A 35 7.46 -0.82 -5.23
C ARG A 35 7.92 -2.27 -5.22
N LEU A 36 8.13 -2.83 -6.41
CA LEU A 36 8.72 -4.15 -6.57
C LEU A 36 10.10 -4.18 -5.89
N LEU A 37 10.34 -5.20 -5.08
CA LEU A 37 11.65 -5.43 -4.50
C LEU A 37 12.49 -6.27 -5.47
N GLY A 38 13.82 -6.19 -5.33
CA GLY A 38 14.77 -6.88 -6.22
C GLY A 38 15.42 -8.10 -5.58
N ASP A 39 16.25 -8.79 -6.36
CA ASP A 39 17.18 -9.84 -5.90
C ASP A 39 16.50 -10.98 -5.10
N VAL A 40 16.93 -11.23 -3.87
CA VAL A 40 16.37 -12.26 -2.98
C VAL A 40 14.93 -11.94 -2.55
N HIS A 41 14.50 -10.70 -2.71
CA HIS A 41 13.15 -10.22 -2.40
C HIS A 41 12.27 -10.03 -3.64
N ARG A 42 12.70 -10.49 -4.83
CA ARG A 42 11.99 -10.28 -6.11
C ARG A 42 10.52 -10.72 -6.18
N ARG A 43 10.06 -11.56 -5.24
CA ARG A 43 8.64 -11.99 -5.12
C ARG A 43 7.86 -11.21 -4.05
N SER A 44 8.40 -10.08 -3.62
CA SER A 44 7.80 -9.18 -2.65
C SER A 44 7.69 -7.77 -3.22
N ALA A 45 6.68 -7.02 -2.77
CA ALA A 45 6.53 -5.60 -3.08
C ALA A 45 6.08 -4.81 -1.85
N GLU A 46 6.59 -3.59 -1.73
CA GLU A 46 6.11 -2.64 -0.72
C GLU A 46 4.94 -1.84 -1.28
N VAL A 47 3.83 -1.75 -0.55
CA VAL A 47 2.65 -0.97 -0.88
C VAL A 47 2.66 0.35 -0.11
N GLY A 48 2.34 1.43 -0.82
CA GLY A 48 2.17 2.77 -0.25
C GLY A 48 0.93 3.45 -0.81
N TYR A 49 0.32 4.31 0.00
CA TYR A 49 -0.82 5.12 -0.42
C TYR A 49 -0.96 6.38 0.42
N TRP A 50 -1.64 7.37 -0.13
CA TRP A 50 -2.15 8.54 0.59
C TRP A 50 -3.46 9.00 -0.04
N LEU A 51 -4.26 9.70 0.74
CA LEU A 51 -5.54 10.27 0.32
C LEU A 51 -5.66 11.67 0.92
N GLY A 52 -6.27 12.61 0.20
CA GLY A 52 -6.57 13.93 0.73
C GLY A 52 -7.50 13.86 1.95
N GLU A 53 -7.25 14.71 2.94
CA GLU A 53 -8.01 14.76 4.20
C GLU A 53 -9.54 14.83 4.04
N PRO A 54 -10.10 15.60 3.09
CA PRO A 54 -11.55 15.65 2.88
C PRO A 54 -12.19 14.30 2.54
N PHE A 55 -11.41 13.34 2.05
CA PHE A 55 -11.88 12.04 1.58
C PHE A 55 -11.62 10.91 2.60
N TRP A 56 -11.07 11.23 3.77
CA TRP A 56 -10.79 10.24 4.82
C TRP A 56 -12.07 9.66 5.42
N GLY A 57 -11.98 8.42 5.94
CA GLY A 57 -13.10 7.75 6.61
C GLY A 57 -14.20 7.20 5.69
N GLN A 58 -14.14 7.49 4.38
CA GLN A 58 -15.18 7.10 3.41
C GLN A 58 -14.92 5.72 2.76
N GLY A 59 -13.89 4.99 3.19
CA GLY A 59 -13.55 3.67 2.64
C GLY A 59 -12.86 3.69 1.27
N VAL A 60 -12.55 4.87 0.71
CA VAL A 60 -11.89 5.02 -0.60
C VAL A 60 -10.57 4.26 -0.67
N THR A 61 -9.67 4.48 0.29
CA THR A 61 -8.37 3.80 0.32
C THR A 61 -8.50 2.28 0.50
N THR A 62 -9.50 1.81 1.23
CA THR A 62 -9.77 0.37 1.38
C THR A 62 -10.14 -0.26 0.04
N HIS A 63 -11.04 0.37 -0.73
CA HIS A 63 -11.38 -0.10 -2.07
C HIS A 63 -10.19 -0.07 -3.01
N ALA A 64 -9.44 1.03 -3.04
CA ALA A 64 -8.25 1.17 -3.86
C ALA A 64 -7.18 0.11 -3.52
N LEU A 65 -6.95 -0.16 -2.24
CA LEU A 65 -5.96 -1.15 -1.80
C LEU A 65 -6.37 -2.59 -2.14
N ARG A 66 -7.65 -2.93 -2.07
CA ARG A 66 -8.14 -4.24 -2.52
C ARG A 66 -7.90 -4.43 -4.02
N ALA A 67 -8.29 -3.44 -4.83
CA ALA A 67 -8.07 -3.47 -6.28
C ALA A 67 -6.58 -3.56 -6.64
N LEU A 68 -5.72 -2.78 -5.97
CA LEU A 68 -4.27 -2.87 -6.16
C LEU A 68 -3.74 -4.26 -5.79
N THR A 69 -4.20 -4.84 -4.69
CA THR A 69 -3.77 -6.16 -4.22
C THR A 69 -4.11 -7.25 -5.22
N GLU A 70 -5.35 -7.25 -5.72
CA GLU A 70 -5.80 -8.19 -6.76
C GLU A 70 -4.99 -8.04 -8.04
N HIS A 71 -4.83 -6.80 -8.52
CA HIS A 71 -4.00 -6.50 -9.69
C HIS A 71 -2.56 -6.96 -9.49
N ALA A 72 -1.94 -6.64 -8.36
CA ALA A 72 -0.55 -6.98 -8.07
C ALA A 72 -0.31 -8.50 -8.13
N PHE A 73 -1.20 -9.28 -7.51
CA PHE A 73 -1.10 -10.73 -7.55
C PHE A 73 -1.48 -11.34 -8.91
N ALA A 74 -2.34 -10.70 -9.69
CA ALA A 74 -2.69 -11.17 -11.04
C ALA A 74 -1.58 -10.87 -12.07
N THR A 75 -0.91 -9.73 -11.95
CA THR A 75 0.01 -9.20 -12.95
C THR A 75 1.47 -9.58 -12.69
N PHE A 76 1.88 -9.69 -11.44
CA PHE A 76 3.27 -9.96 -11.06
C PHE A 76 3.43 -11.31 -10.36
N ASP A 77 4.61 -11.93 -10.47
CA ASP A 77 4.97 -13.13 -9.71
C ASP A 77 5.31 -12.82 -8.23
N LEU A 78 4.40 -12.14 -7.55
CA LEU A 78 4.52 -11.78 -6.14
C LEU A 78 3.88 -12.85 -5.27
N VAL A 79 4.50 -13.19 -4.15
CA VAL A 79 3.89 -14.03 -3.09
C VAL A 79 3.54 -13.22 -1.84
N ARG A 80 4.07 -11.99 -1.76
CA ARG A 80 3.96 -11.14 -0.58
C ARG A 80 3.81 -9.67 -0.98
N LEU A 81 2.88 -8.99 -0.29
CA LEU A 81 2.83 -7.54 -0.24
C LEU A 81 3.11 -7.11 1.20
N GLU A 82 3.91 -6.07 1.37
CA GLU A 82 4.19 -5.49 2.68
C GLU A 82 3.93 -3.98 2.69
N ALA A 83 3.56 -3.45 3.84
CA ALA A 83 3.29 -2.04 4.02
C ALA A 83 3.82 -1.58 5.37
N PHE A 84 4.43 -0.40 5.38
CA PHE A 84 4.94 0.19 6.60
C PHE A 84 4.07 1.36 7.06
N VAL A 85 3.66 1.34 8.32
CA VAL A 85 2.83 2.39 8.93
C VAL A 85 3.58 3.00 10.11
N LYS A 86 3.56 4.33 10.19
CA LYS A 86 4.09 5.06 11.36
C LYS A 86 3.15 4.83 12.55
N GLU A 87 3.67 4.59 13.75
CA GLU A 87 2.81 4.22 14.91
C GLU A 87 1.70 5.24 15.23
N TRP A 88 1.90 6.53 14.93
CA TRP A 88 0.90 7.59 15.12
C TRP A 88 -0.22 7.60 14.07
N ASN A 89 -0.19 6.73 13.06
CA ASN A 89 -1.18 6.68 11.99
C ASN A 89 -2.06 5.41 12.08
N PRO A 90 -2.98 5.33 13.07
CA PRO A 90 -3.87 4.19 13.22
C PRO A 90 -4.88 4.06 12.08
N ALA A 91 -5.17 5.15 11.34
CA ALA A 91 -6.08 5.11 10.21
C ALA A 91 -5.54 4.24 9.07
N SER A 92 -4.26 4.38 8.73
CA SER A 92 -3.60 3.54 7.71
C SER A 92 -3.50 2.08 8.16
N ALA A 93 -3.20 1.82 9.44
CA ALA A 93 -3.21 0.46 10.00
C ALA A 93 -4.57 -0.23 9.81
N ARG A 94 -5.68 0.46 10.13
CA ARG A 94 -7.03 -0.08 9.95
C ARG A 94 -7.38 -0.36 8.49
N VAL A 95 -6.87 0.43 7.54
CA VAL A 95 -7.05 0.17 6.11
C VAL A 95 -6.38 -1.15 5.72
N LEU A 96 -5.16 -1.39 6.19
CA LEU A 96 -4.42 -2.63 5.93
C LEU A 96 -5.14 -3.85 6.53
N GLU A 97 -5.55 -3.76 7.79
CA GLU A 97 -6.31 -4.82 8.48
C GLU A 97 -7.61 -5.16 7.72
N LYS A 98 -8.38 -4.15 7.28
CA LYS A 98 -9.60 -4.35 6.47
C LYS A 98 -9.34 -4.98 5.09
N CYS A 99 -8.10 -4.92 4.60
CA CYS A 99 -7.66 -5.55 3.37
C CYS A 99 -6.96 -6.90 3.61
N GLY A 100 -7.02 -7.43 4.84
CA GLY A 100 -6.48 -8.75 5.19
C GLY A 100 -4.98 -8.78 5.48
N PHE A 101 -4.31 -7.63 5.50
CA PHE A 101 -2.92 -7.56 5.94
C PHE A 101 -2.85 -7.80 7.45
N THR A 102 -1.82 -8.53 7.87
CA THR A 102 -1.56 -8.86 9.27
C THR A 102 -0.35 -8.08 9.78
N LEU A 103 -0.41 -7.59 11.02
CA LEU A 103 0.74 -7.00 11.70
C LEU A 103 1.78 -8.09 12.01
N GLU A 104 2.95 -7.99 11.39
CA GLU A 104 4.03 -8.98 11.61
C GLU A 104 5.11 -8.45 12.55
N ALA A 105 5.41 -7.14 12.52
CA ALA A 105 6.46 -6.58 13.35
C ALA A 105 6.22 -5.13 13.76
N ARG A 106 6.82 -4.76 14.90
CA ARG A 106 7.05 -3.39 15.34
C ARG A 106 8.55 -3.12 15.35
N LEU A 107 8.98 -2.24 14.46
CA LEU A 107 10.37 -1.83 14.31
C LEU A 107 10.60 -0.58 15.17
N ARG A 108 11.20 -0.78 16.34
CA ARG A 108 11.37 0.27 17.34
C ARG A 108 12.26 1.39 16.83
N LYS A 109 11.84 2.65 17.04
CA LYS A 109 12.62 3.85 16.71
C LYS A 109 13.22 3.86 15.29
N ARG A 110 12.48 3.34 14.32
CA ARG A 110 12.94 3.17 12.93
C ARG A 110 12.79 4.45 12.08
N VAL A 111 11.84 5.31 12.41
CA VAL A 111 11.50 6.47 11.57
C VAL A 111 11.65 7.75 12.35
N THR A 112 12.44 8.68 11.81
CA THR A 112 12.52 10.06 12.31
C THR A 112 11.81 10.98 11.32
N LYS A 113 10.81 11.72 11.80
CA LYS A 113 10.14 12.78 11.04
C LYS A 113 9.98 14.00 11.93
N ASP A 114 10.31 15.19 11.41
CA ASP A 114 10.13 16.46 12.12
C ASP A 114 10.76 16.44 13.53
N GLY A 115 11.97 15.86 13.64
CA GLY A 115 12.72 15.73 14.90
C GLY A 115 12.23 14.62 15.86
N HIS A 116 11.12 13.94 15.55
CA HIS A 116 10.54 12.90 16.40
C HIS A 116 10.86 11.51 15.87
N THR A 117 11.45 10.66 16.71
CA THR A 117 11.77 9.26 16.38
C THR A 117 10.74 8.31 16.96
N VAL A 118 10.11 7.52 16.09
CA VAL A 118 8.97 6.65 16.39
C VAL A 118 9.14 5.26 15.85
N ASP A 119 8.27 4.37 16.34
CA ASP A 119 8.17 3.02 15.86
C ASP A 119 7.47 2.97 14.50
N GLN A 120 7.87 1.97 13.71
CA GLN A 120 7.24 1.66 12.43
C GLN A 120 6.66 0.26 12.48
N LEU A 121 5.39 0.14 12.12
CA LEU A 121 4.66 -1.11 12.06
C LEU A 121 4.80 -1.71 10.66
N LEU A 122 5.12 -2.99 10.58
CA LEU A 122 5.18 -3.77 9.36
C LEU A 122 3.93 -4.65 9.27
N TYR A 123 3.12 -4.40 8.26
CA TYR A 123 1.98 -5.22 7.88
C TYR A 123 2.30 -5.99 6.61
N ALA A 124 1.78 -7.21 6.50
CA ALA A 124 1.96 -8.00 5.29
C ALA A 124 0.74 -8.83 4.94
N LEU A 125 0.60 -9.10 3.64
CA LEU A 125 -0.36 -10.02 3.08
C LEU A 125 0.37 -11.05 2.22
N VAL A 126 0.21 -12.32 2.58
CA VAL A 126 0.76 -13.44 1.81
C VAL A 126 -0.32 -14.00 0.88
N ARG A 127 0.02 -14.29 -0.37
CA ARG A 127 -0.92 -14.68 -1.44
C ARG A 127 -1.88 -15.83 -1.03
N GLU A 128 -1.42 -16.79 -0.23
CA GLU A 128 -2.24 -17.90 0.25
C GLU A 128 -3.39 -17.41 1.16
N GLN A 129 -3.15 -16.41 1.99
CA GLN A 129 -4.15 -15.81 2.87
C GLN A 129 -5.19 -15.01 2.07
N ALA A 130 -4.77 -14.37 0.98
CA ALA A 130 -5.67 -13.63 0.09
C ALA A 130 -6.71 -14.56 -0.59
N ARG A 131 -6.30 -15.78 -0.99
CA ARG A 131 -7.23 -16.78 -1.56
C ARG A 131 -8.24 -17.31 -0.54
N SER A 132 -7.82 -17.46 0.70
CA SER A 132 -8.69 -17.89 1.81
C SER A 132 -9.73 -16.84 2.20
N ALA A 133 -9.39 -15.54 2.12
CA ALA A 133 -10.33 -14.45 2.39
C ALA A 133 -11.45 -14.36 1.33
N ALA A 134 -11.14 -14.63 0.06
CA ALA A 134 -12.13 -14.61 -1.04
C ALA A 134 -13.12 -15.79 -1.00
N SER A 135 -12.79 -16.89 -0.30
CA SER A 135 -13.63 -18.09 -0.19
C SER A 135 -14.47 -18.16 1.09
N GLY A 136 -14.27 -17.23 2.03
CA GLY A 136 -14.97 -17.19 3.33
C GLY A 136 -16.29 -16.41 3.36
N GLY A 137 -16.77 -15.91 2.21
CA GLY A 137 -17.93 -15.02 2.10
C GLY A 137 -19.28 -15.71 1.89
N VAL A 138 -19.56 -16.83 2.55
CA VAL A 138 -20.93 -17.32 2.80
C VAL A 138 -20.92 -18.06 4.14
N ARG A 139 -21.37 -17.39 5.21
CA ARG A 139 -22.06 -18.00 6.34
C ARG A 139 -23.07 -17.00 6.88
#